data_AF-A0A0S3U6U4-F1
#
_entry.id   AF-A0A0S3U6U4-F1
#
_cell.length_a   1.000
_cell.length_b   1.000
_cell.length_c   1.000
_cell.angle_alpha   90.00
_cell.angle_beta   90.00
_cell.angle_gamma   90.00
#
_symmetry.space_group_name_H-M   'P 1'
#
loop_
_entity.id
_entity.type
_entity.pdbx_description
1 polymer ?
#
loop_
_entity_poly.entity_id
_entity_poly.type
_entity_poly.pdbx_seq_one_letter_code
_entity_poly.pdbx_strand_id
1 'polypeptide(L)'
;MKSPNYYARTETNQRENNEDFFNGFLIEDQGGQVPVLVVADGMGGHEHGEDVSRQAVLKVEDFLKKTIQQIADHSDPVEYLKHCLLDAIESANELVQRMVSVNGWDRAGSTIVIALVWQNKVIAANLGDSPLFHWSQKTGELVRVTQDHSVPGILAEAKLITEEMARYHERRGQLEFFLGNKTLPQPDPVYERTLEPSDLLLLCSDGISGSLSREQVRAILADSTIDLPDKAEQLIQAARDEGETDNQTVMLWRHKVPSQTTSTRKIAHSTAVQARSRSMVQTSQPTLIQSSIAPQVHSRDRRKRSISRKGLFILGAISLTITITLVWLLFQVIGVLQAHLGGSNLQPAANPVQQPIQPKPAPKVQSFQGSVITTIDENNQIIEWAAPKLKPGEKECRSNIPDVTDIQIIVSQSDEQLTTQSERTRCIRVWKPKLSQGVSPRPTTPSVEVPIVSIQGERA
;
A
#
# COMPACT_ATOMS: atom_id res chain seq x y z
N MET A 1 -17.57 22.45 -1.42
CA MET A 1 -17.23 21.86 -0.10
C MET A 1 -15.96 22.50 0.44
N LYS A 2 -15.59 22.25 1.70
CA LYS A 2 -14.20 22.49 2.16
C LYS A 2 -13.32 21.36 1.61
N SER A 3 -12.11 21.67 1.17
CA SER A 3 -11.09 20.64 0.87
C SER A 3 -10.45 20.13 2.17
N PRO A 4 -9.98 18.87 2.25
CA PRO A 4 -8.96 18.51 3.23
C PRO A 4 -7.70 19.38 3.05
N ASN A 5 -6.84 19.44 4.07
CA ASN A 5 -5.73 20.38 4.11
C ASN A 5 -4.48 19.89 3.35
N TYR A 6 -4.68 19.49 2.09
CA TYR A 6 -3.65 18.88 1.24
C TYR A 6 -3.35 19.71 -0.02
N TYR A 7 -2.15 19.49 -0.54
CA TYR A 7 -1.76 19.72 -1.92
C TYR A 7 -1.34 18.38 -2.52
N ALA A 8 -1.59 18.16 -3.81
CA ALA A 8 -1.12 16.97 -4.51
C ALA A 8 -0.76 17.28 -5.95
N ARG A 9 0.17 16.50 -6.49
CA ARG A 9 0.62 16.54 -7.89
C ARG A 9 1.02 15.14 -8.32
N THR A 10 0.81 14.84 -9.60
CA THR A 10 1.23 13.60 -10.26
C THR A 10 1.79 13.97 -11.63
N GLU A 11 2.88 13.34 -12.06
CA GLU A 11 3.50 13.57 -13.37
C GLU A 11 3.95 12.26 -14.03
N THR A 12 3.66 12.12 -15.32
CA THR A 12 4.05 10.97 -16.17
C THR A 12 5.57 10.76 -16.24
N ASN A 13 6.34 11.85 -16.11
CA ASN A 13 7.80 11.89 -16.21
C ASN A 13 8.33 11.32 -17.54
N GLN A 14 9.00 10.15 -17.55
CA GLN A 14 9.56 9.52 -18.75
C GLN A 14 8.81 8.25 -19.18
N ARG A 15 7.68 7.93 -18.55
CA ARG A 15 6.75 6.87 -19.00
C ARG A 15 5.88 7.36 -20.17
N GLU A 16 5.17 6.44 -20.82
CA GLU A 16 4.22 6.76 -21.89
C GLU A 16 2.86 7.20 -21.32
N ASN A 17 2.34 6.46 -20.32
CA ASN A 17 1.12 6.77 -19.56
C ASN A 17 1.46 7.01 -18.08
N ASN A 18 0.50 7.58 -17.34
CA ASN A 18 0.61 7.80 -15.90
C ASN A 18 -0.29 6.81 -15.17
N GLU A 19 0.29 5.73 -14.67
CA GLU A 19 -0.45 4.64 -14.01
C GLU A 19 -0.73 4.95 -12.52
N ASP A 20 -0.12 6.00 -11.96
CA ASP A 20 -0.45 6.57 -10.65
C ASP A 20 -1.85 7.18 -10.57
N PHE A 21 -2.52 7.03 -9.42
CA PHE A 21 -3.70 7.81 -9.08
C PHE A 21 -3.75 8.21 -7.59
N PHE A 22 -4.34 9.37 -7.28
CA PHE A 22 -4.53 9.85 -5.91
C PHE A 22 -5.91 10.48 -5.70
N ASN A 23 -6.37 10.53 -4.44
CA ASN A 23 -7.55 11.30 -4.06
C ASN A 23 -7.48 11.77 -2.60
N GLY A 24 -8.04 12.95 -2.31
CA GLY A 24 -8.16 13.49 -0.96
C GLY A 24 -9.56 14.00 -0.69
N PHE A 25 -10.27 13.31 0.20
CA PHE A 25 -11.68 13.54 0.49
C PHE A 25 -11.97 13.71 1.98
N LEU A 26 -13.18 14.16 2.30
CA LEU A 26 -13.71 14.25 3.66
C LEU A 26 -14.85 13.25 3.82
N ILE A 27 -14.90 12.60 4.98
CA ILE A 27 -16.08 11.91 5.49
C ILE A 27 -16.71 12.85 6.53
N GLU A 28 -18.03 13.06 6.46
CA GLU A 28 -18.78 13.87 7.42
C GLU A 28 -19.30 12.95 8.54
N ASP A 29 -18.82 13.12 9.77
CA ASP A 29 -19.22 12.30 10.92
C ASP A 29 -19.69 13.18 12.09
N GLN A 30 -20.93 12.97 12.54
CA GLN A 30 -21.60 13.73 13.62
C GLN A 30 -21.48 15.28 13.52
N GLY A 31 -21.21 15.83 12.32
CA GLY A 31 -20.97 17.26 12.07
C GLY A 31 -19.50 17.72 12.18
N GLY A 32 -18.59 16.80 12.48
CA GLY A 32 -17.16 16.91 12.21
C GLY A 32 -16.79 16.43 10.81
N GLN A 33 -15.55 16.71 10.39
CA GLN A 33 -15.00 16.29 9.10
C GLN A 33 -13.73 15.47 9.33
N VAL A 34 -13.68 14.27 8.76
CA VAL A 34 -12.57 13.31 8.85
C VAL A 34 -11.82 13.30 7.51
N PRO A 35 -10.60 13.84 7.43
CA PRO A 35 -9.76 13.75 6.24
C PRO A 35 -9.35 12.31 5.95
N VAL A 36 -9.44 11.93 4.68
CA VAL A 36 -8.82 10.73 4.12
C VAL A 36 -7.97 11.12 2.91
N LEU A 37 -6.78 10.56 2.85
CA LEU A 37 -5.79 10.73 1.80
C LEU A 37 -5.49 9.34 1.23
N VAL A 38 -5.46 9.20 -0.10
CA VAL A 38 -5.17 7.94 -0.77
C VAL A 38 -4.24 8.18 -1.95
N VAL A 39 -3.20 7.37 -2.07
CA VAL A 39 -2.35 7.22 -3.27
C VAL A 39 -2.34 5.74 -3.66
N ALA A 40 -2.33 5.45 -4.96
CA ALA A 40 -2.24 4.12 -5.53
C ALA A 40 -1.36 4.18 -6.78
N ASP A 41 -0.36 3.31 -6.82
CA ASP A 41 0.64 3.20 -7.87
C ASP A 41 0.26 2.01 -8.76
N GLY A 42 -0.14 2.28 -10.00
CA GLY A 42 -0.66 1.28 -10.93
C GLY A 42 0.47 0.60 -11.70
N MET A 43 0.38 -0.71 -11.87
CA MET A 43 1.36 -1.48 -12.65
C MET A 43 0.66 -2.28 -13.74
N GLY A 44 0.90 -1.96 -15.01
CA GLY A 44 0.35 -2.64 -16.18
C GLY A 44 1.46 -3.09 -17.13
N GLY A 45 1.80 -4.38 -17.12
CA GLY A 45 2.94 -4.89 -17.91
C GLY A 45 2.89 -4.61 -19.42
N HIS A 46 1.68 -4.43 -19.97
CA HIS A 46 1.36 -3.93 -21.31
C HIS A 46 0.03 -3.13 -21.22
N GLU A 47 0.06 -1.96 -20.56
CA GLU A 47 -1.09 -1.05 -20.29
C GLU A 47 -2.07 -1.52 -19.17
N HIS A 48 -3.00 -0.62 -18.81
CA HIS A 48 -4.08 -0.73 -17.80
C HIS A 48 -3.74 -0.56 -16.30
N GLY A 49 -2.53 -0.13 -15.92
CA GLY A 49 -2.28 0.28 -14.53
C GLY A 49 -3.12 1.50 -14.12
N GLU A 50 -3.32 2.48 -15.03
CA GLU A 50 -4.15 3.68 -14.78
C GLU A 50 -5.62 3.36 -14.49
N ASP A 51 -6.17 2.32 -15.13
CA ASP A 51 -7.53 1.84 -14.86
C ASP A 51 -7.60 1.26 -13.44
N VAL A 52 -6.62 0.44 -13.08
CA VAL A 52 -6.63 -0.33 -11.83
C VAL A 52 -6.41 0.57 -10.61
N SER A 53 -5.39 1.44 -10.61
CA SER A 53 -5.11 2.36 -9.51
C SER A 53 -6.28 3.33 -9.27
N ARG A 54 -6.80 3.91 -10.35
CA ARG A 54 -7.94 4.83 -10.31
C ARG A 54 -9.21 4.18 -9.75
N GLN A 55 -9.55 2.98 -10.19
CA GLN A 55 -10.73 2.28 -9.67
C GLN A 55 -10.54 1.82 -8.23
N ALA A 56 -9.33 1.42 -7.82
CA ALA A 56 -9.02 1.10 -6.42
C ALA A 56 -9.23 2.30 -5.48
N VAL A 57 -8.71 3.48 -5.83
CA VAL A 57 -8.87 4.71 -5.04
C VAL A 57 -10.33 5.14 -4.94
N LEU A 58 -11.08 5.12 -6.05
CA LEU A 58 -12.51 5.45 -6.06
C LEU A 58 -13.35 4.44 -5.27
N LYS A 59 -12.96 3.17 -5.27
CA LYS A 59 -13.61 2.10 -4.50
C LYS A 59 -13.36 2.24 -3.00
N VAL A 60 -12.16 2.65 -2.58
CA VAL A 60 -11.86 3.02 -1.18
C VAL A 60 -12.69 4.24 -0.75
N GLU A 61 -12.79 5.27 -1.59
CA GLU A 61 -13.64 6.45 -1.30
C GLU A 61 -15.11 6.07 -1.11
N ASP A 62 -15.68 5.29 -2.04
CA ASP A 62 -17.06 4.84 -2.00
C ASP A 62 -17.35 3.93 -0.79
N PHE A 63 -16.43 3.03 -0.45
CA PHE A 63 -16.55 2.15 0.71
C PHE A 63 -16.50 2.94 2.02
N LEU A 64 -15.43 3.72 2.25
CA LEU A 64 -15.24 4.43 3.51
C LEU A 64 -16.35 5.45 3.78
N LYS A 65 -16.85 6.16 2.75
CA LYS A 65 -17.99 7.08 2.88
C LYS A 65 -19.33 6.41 3.19
N LYS A 66 -19.47 5.10 2.95
CA LYS A 66 -20.67 4.33 3.31
C LYS A 66 -20.52 3.68 4.69
N THR A 67 -19.35 3.12 4.98
CA THR A 67 -19.08 2.32 6.18
C THR A 67 -18.80 3.18 7.42
N ILE A 68 -18.04 4.28 7.28
CA ILE A 68 -17.64 5.12 8.42
C ILE A 68 -18.77 6.09 8.79
N GLN A 69 -19.43 5.82 9.92
CA GLN A 69 -20.50 6.64 10.49
C GLN A 69 -20.49 6.48 12.02
N GLN A 70 -20.86 7.53 12.76
CA GLN A 70 -21.05 7.49 14.22
C GLN A 70 -19.78 7.06 14.98
N ILE A 71 -18.60 7.52 14.54
CA ILE A 71 -17.30 7.00 14.98
C ILE A 71 -17.15 7.07 16.51
N ALA A 72 -17.63 8.16 17.12
CA ALA A 72 -17.56 8.38 18.57
C ALA A 72 -18.52 7.51 19.40
N ASP A 73 -19.47 6.82 18.77
CA ASP A 73 -20.45 5.95 19.44
C ASP A 73 -19.95 4.49 19.56
N HIS A 74 -18.82 4.16 18.90
CA HIS A 74 -18.15 2.86 19.01
C HIS A 74 -17.37 2.74 20.33
N SER A 75 -17.32 1.53 20.91
CA SER A 75 -16.62 1.25 22.17
C SER A 75 -15.10 1.41 22.08
N ASP A 76 -14.53 1.13 20.90
CA ASP A 76 -13.19 1.56 20.52
C ASP A 76 -13.27 2.20 19.12
N PRO A 77 -13.30 3.54 19.04
CA PRO A 77 -13.36 4.27 17.77
C PRO A 77 -12.13 4.05 16.88
N VAL A 78 -10.97 3.75 17.46
CA VAL A 78 -9.71 3.63 16.72
C VAL A 78 -9.61 2.25 16.08
N GLU A 79 -9.89 1.18 16.83
CA GLU A 79 -9.94 -0.17 16.25
C GLU A 79 -11.06 -0.32 15.21
N TYR A 80 -12.22 0.33 15.42
CA TYR A 80 -13.27 0.43 14.40
C TYR A 80 -12.76 1.08 13.10
N LEU A 81 -12.03 2.20 13.19
CA LEU A 81 -11.44 2.85 12.02
C LEU A 81 -10.35 1.99 11.36
N LYS A 82 -9.53 1.27 12.15
CA LYS A 82 -8.54 0.32 11.62
C LYS A 82 -9.21 -0.77 10.79
N HIS A 83 -10.27 -1.41 11.30
CA HIS A 83 -11.06 -2.38 10.53
C HIS A 83 -11.65 -1.75 9.26
N CYS A 84 -12.22 -0.54 9.33
CA CYS A 84 -12.77 0.13 8.14
C CYS A 84 -11.73 0.34 7.02
N LEU A 85 -10.46 0.61 7.36
CA LEU A 85 -9.39 0.74 6.35
C LEU A 85 -9.03 -0.62 5.73
N LEU A 86 -8.97 -1.68 6.53
CA LEU A 86 -8.65 -3.03 6.06
C LEU A 86 -9.74 -3.58 5.15
N ASP A 87 -11.00 -3.47 5.56
CA ASP A 87 -12.17 -3.86 4.75
C ASP A 87 -12.23 -3.07 3.43
N ALA A 88 -11.77 -1.80 3.43
CA ALA A 88 -11.68 -0.99 2.22
C ALA A 88 -10.59 -1.48 1.25
N ILE A 89 -9.43 -1.91 1.76
CA ILE A 89 -8.36 -2.52 0.96
C ILE A 89 -8.81 -3.87 0.41
N GLU A 90 -9.47 -4.72 1.22
CA GLU A 90 -10.00 -6.00 0.75
C GLU A 90 -11.05 -5.79 -0.35
N SER A 91 -12.02 -4.89 -0.16
CA SER A 91 -13.04 -4.64 -1.17
C SER A 91 -12.51 -3.88 -2.41
N ALA A 92 -11.36 -3.19 -2.31
CA ALA A 92 -10.60 -2.73 -3.47
C ALA A 92 -9.93 -3.91 -4.20
N ASN A 93 -9.32 -4.84 -3.48
CA ASN A 93 -8.72 -6.05 -4.05
C ASN A 93 -9.75 -6.91 -4.80
N GLU A 94 -10.95 -7.11 -4.23
CA GLU A 94 -12.07 -7.78 -4.90
C GLU A 94 -12.45 -7.14 -6.25
N LEU A 95 -12.37 -5.81 -6.34
CA LEU A 95 -12.67 -5.07 -7.56
C LEU A 95 -11.54 -5.25 -8.59
N VAL A 96 -10.28 -5.11 -8.16
CA VAL A 96 -9.12 -5.26 -9.05
C VAL A 96 -9.01 -6.69 -9.59
N GLN A 97 -9.13 -7.72 -8.74
CA GLN A 97 -9.19 -9.12 -9.17
C GLN A 97 -10.29 -9.34 -10.22
N ARG A 98 -11.45 -8.69 -10.07
CA ARG A 98 -12.57 -8.80 -11.00
C ARG A 98 -12.29 -8.09 -12.32
N MET A 99 -11.70 -6.90 -12.31
CA MET A 99 -11.29 -6.18 -13.52
C MET A 99 -10.26 -6.99 -14.30
N VAL A 100 -9.20 -7.47 -13.63
CA VAL A 100 -8.18 -8.36 -14.18
C VAL A 100 -8.80 -9.60 -14.83
N SER A 101 -9.64 -10.33 -14.08
CA SER A 101 -10.26 -11.60 -14.52
C SER A 101 -11.31 -11.44 -15.64
N VAL A 102 -12.01 -10.30 -15.71
CA VAL A 102 -13.02 -10.03 -16.76
C VAL A 102 -12.36 -9.53 -18.06
N ASN A 103 -11.30 -8.73 -17.96
CA ASN A 103 -10.67 -8.11 -19.12
C ASN A 103 -9.45 -8.89 -19.65
N GLY A 104 -8.95 -9.88 -18.91
CA GLY A 104 -7.75 -10.65 -19.26
C GLY A 104 -6.43 -9.91 -18.95
N TRP A 105 -6.47 -8.96 -18.02
CA TRP A 105 -5.30 -8.14 -17.66
C TRP A 105 -4.39 -8.86 -16.65
N ASP A 106 -3.93 -10.08 -16.97
CA ASP A 106 -3.20 -11.00 -16.07
C ASP A 106 -1.90 -10.43 -15.45
N ARG A 107 -1.43 -9.27 -15.93
CA ARG A 107 -0.24 -8.55 -15.47
C ARG A 107 -0.54 -7.16 -14.89
N ALA A 108 -1.81 -6.83 -14.68
CA ALA A 108 -2.24 -5.56 -14.10
C ALA A 108 -2.48 -5.69 -12.58
N GLY A 109 -2.11 -4.65 -11.85
CA GLY A 109 -2.29 -4.53 -10.41
C GLY A 109 -2.12 -3.09 -9.94
N SER A 110 -2.20 -2.86 -8.64
CA SER A 110 -1.89 -1.55 -8.04
C SER A 110 -1.45 -1.69 -6.60
N THR A 111 -0.58 -0.80 -6.13
CA THR A 111 -0.45 -0.55 -4.68
C THR A 111 -1.69 0.19 -4.17
N ILE A 112 -1.83 0.34 -2.86
CA ILE A 112 -2.62 1.41 -2.26
C ILE A 112 -2.05 1.80 -0.90
N VAL A 113 -2.06 3.10 -0.59
CA VAL A 113 -1.74 3.63 0.74
C VAL A 113 -2.83 4.62 1.16
N ILE A 114 -3.41 4.40 2.34
CA ILE A 114 -4.51 5.18 2.90
C ILE A 114 -4.06 5.81 4.21
N ALA A 115 -4.29 7.11 4.37
CA ALA A 115 -4.14 7.82 5.64
C ALA A 115 -5.44 8.52 6.02
N LEU A 116 -6.05 8.09 7.13
CA LEU A 116 -7.25 8.69 7.72
C LEU A 116 -6.87 9.47 8.98
N VAL A 117 -7.46 10.66 9.18
CA VAL A 117 -7.17 11.51 10.35
C VAL A 117 -8.41 11.77 11.20
N TRP A 118 -8.40 11.25 12.44
CA TRP A 118 -9.49 11.41 13.41
C TRP A 118 -8.94 11.82 14.78
N GLN A 119 -9.52 12.85 15.41
CA GLN A 119 -9.09 13.40 16.70
C GLN A 119 -7.55 13.56 16.87
N ASN A 120 -6.90 14.14 15.85
CA ASN A 120 -5.45 14.35 15.77
C ASN A 120 -4.61 13.06 15.73
N LYS A 121 -5.22 11.88 15.56
CA LYS A 121 -4.51 10.64 15.22
C LYS A 121 -4.54 10.44 13.70
N VAL A 122 -3.40 10.10 13.10
CA VAL A 122 -3.39 9.41 11.81
C VAL A 122 -3.51 7.91 12.07
N ILE A 123 -4.38 7.27 11.30
CA ILE A 123 -4.59 5.82 11.21
C ILE A 123 -4.32 5.46 9.75
N ALA A 124 -3.39 4.55 9.49
CA ALA A 124 -2.91 4.28 8.14
C ALA A 124 -2.71 2.80 7.83
N ALA A 125 -3.13 2.38 6.64
CA ALA A 125 -2.97 1.04 6.10
C ALA A 125 -2.44 1.12 4.66
N ASN A 126 -1.64 0.14 4.24
CA ASN A 126 -1.12 0.05 2.88
C ASN A 126 -1.10 -1.39 2.37
N LEU A 127 -0.97 -1.53 1.06
CA LEU A 127 -0.65 -2.77 0.37
C LEU A 127 0.27 -2.41 -0.82
N GLY A 128 1.50 -2.89 -0.80
CA GLY A 128 2.56 -2.46 -1.73
C GLY A 128 3.68 -1.72 -0.99
N ASP A 129 4.47 -0.96 -1.72
CA ASP A 129 5.64 -0.21 -1.23
C ASP A 129 5.39 1.31 -1.10
N SER A 130 4.55 1.90 -1.96
CA SER A 130 4.17 3.32 -1.99
C SER A 130 4.00 3.93 -0.58
N PRO A 131 4.93 4.79 -0.11
CA PRO A 131 5.01 5.08 1.31
C PRO A 131 4.12 6.23 1.79
N LEU A 132 3.76 6.15 3.07
CA LEU A 132 3.36 7.30 3.89
C LEU A 132 4.52 7.64 4.84
N PHE A 133 4.86 8.93 4.92
CA PHE A 133 5.75 9.48 5.94
C PHE A 133 5.02 10.47 6.85
N HIS A 134 5.35 10.45 8.13
CA HIS A 134 5.02 11.49 9.11
C HIS A 134 6.29 12.31 9.39
N TRP A 135 6.18 13.62 9.18
CA TRP A 135 7.20 14.60 9.57
C TRP A 135 6.67 15.44 10.73
N SER A 136 7.34 15.37 11.88
CA SER A 136 6.97 16.23 13.01
C SER A 136 7.74 17.55 12.98
N GLN A 137 7.00 18.66 12.91
CA GLN A 137 7.57 20.01 12.98
C GLN A 137 8.17 20.31 14.36
N LYS A 138 7.82 19.52 15.39
CA LYS A 138 8.19 19.73 16.79
C LYS A 138 9.48 19.01 17.18
N THR A 139 9.71 17.80 16.69
CA THR A 139 10.92 17.01 16.98
C THR A 139 11.96 17.06 15.87
N GLY A 140 11.57 17.41 14.64
CA GLY A 140 12.44 17.33 13.48
C GLY A 140 12.68 15.89 12.99
N GLU A 141 11.75 14.98 13.31
CA GLU A 141 11.81 13.55 13.00
C GLU A 141 10.99 13.21 11.75
N LEU A 142 11.55 12.36 10.88
CA LEU A 142 10.89 11.80 9.69
C LEU A 142 10.73 10.29 9.84
N VAL A 143 9.49 9.83 9.96
CA VAL A 143 9.14 8.42 10.19
C VAL A 143 8.38 7.89 8.97
N ARG A 144 8.86 6.80 8.34
CA ARG A 144 8.01 6.02 7.42
C ARG A 144 6.95 5.34 8.28
N VAL A 145 5.68 5.65 8.00
CA VAL A 145 4.53 5.11 8.71
C VAL A 145 4.15 3.74 8.16
N THR A 146 4.32 3.51 6.86
CA THR A 146 3.93 2.25 6.21
C THR A 146 5.05 1.22 6.14
N GLN A 147 4.63 -0.03 6.02
CA GLN A 147 5.46 -1.20 5.75
C GLN A 147 5.74 -1.31 4.23
N ASP A 148 6.74 -2.09 3.83
CA ASP A 148 7.22 -2.15 2.45
C ASP A 148 7.04 -3.57 1.89
N HIS A 149 6.05 -3.75 1.02
CA HIS A 149 5.67 -5.07 0.53
C HIS A 149 6.36 -5.43 -0.80
N SER A 150 7.43 -4.71 -1.15
CA SER A 150 8.42 -5.16 -2.11
C SER A 150 9.23 -6.34 -1.53
N VAL A 151 9.80 -7.16 -2.41
CA VAL A 151 10.72 -8.23 -2.03
C VAL A 151 11.85 -7.73 -1.11
N PRO A 152 12.61 -6.66 -1.45
CA PRO A 152 13.64 -6.15 -0.54
C PRO A 152 13.07 -5.46 0.71
N GLY A 153 11.87 -4.90 0.66
CA GLY A 153 11.17 -4.41 1.85
C GLY A 153 10.99 -5.49 2.91
N ILE A 154 10.43 -6.64 2.50
CA ILE A 154 10.25 -7.82 3.35
C ILE A 154 11.61 -8.38 3.83
N LEU A 155 12.64 -8.41 2.99
CA LEU A 155 14.00 -8.83 3.39
C LEU A 155 14.64 -7.87 4.42
N ALA A 156 14.38 -6.57 4.33
CA ALA A 156 14.88 -5.58 5.27
C ALA A 156 14.14 -5.64 6.62
N GLU A 157 12.81 -5.83 6.59
CA GLU A 157 12.01 -6.05 7.80
C GLU A 157 12.43 -7.32 8.55
N ALA A 158 12.67 -8.41 7.81
CA ALA A 158 13.25 -9.65 8.32
C ALA A 158 14.71 -9.52 8.79
N LYS A 159 15.34 -8.34 8.64
CA LYS A 159 16.73 -8.01 9.01
C LYS A 159 17.77 -8.88 8.29
N LEU A 160 17.43 -9.40 7.11
CA LEU A 160 18.32 -10.15 6.24
C LEU A 160 19.20 -9.21 5.39
N ILE A 161 18.69 -8.00 5.10
CA ILE A 161 19.43 -6.87 4.53
C ILE A 161 19.15 -5.59 5.35
N THR A 162 19.90 -4.52 5.10
CA THR A 162 19.60 -3.18 5.66
C THR A 162 18.64 -2.42 4.74
N GLU A 163 17.96 -1.39 5.27
CA GLU A 163 17.16 -0.47 4.43
C GLU A 163 17.98 0.15 3.28
N GLU A 164 19.26 0.46 3.52
CA GLU A 164 20.16 0.99 2.50
C GLU A 164 20.41 -0.04 1.38
N MET A 165 20.62 -1.32 1.72
CA MET A 165 20.73 -2.39 0.74
C MET A 165 19.41 -2.64 -0.02
N ALA A 166 18.27 -2.44 0.63
CA ALA A 166 16.95 -2.59 -0.01
C ALA A 166 16.73 -1.62 -1.18
N ARG A 167 17.11 -0.34 -1.02
CA ARG A 167 16.96 0.71 -2.04
C ARG A 167 17.70 0.42 -3.35
N TYR A 168 18.82 -0.31 -3.27
CA TYR A 168 19.66 -0.68 -4.41
C TYR A 168 19.54 -2.17 -4.81
N HIS A 169 18.56 -2.88 -4.25
CA HIS A 169 18.38 -4.30 -4.51
C HIS A 169 17.86 -4.56 -5.95
N GLU A 170 18.35 -5.62 -6.60
CA GLU A 170 18.00 -5.92 -8.00
C GLU A 170 16.50 -6.15 -8.22
N ARG A 171 15.79 -6.63 -7.18
CA ARG A 171 14.34 -6.89 -7.17
C ARG A 171 13.53 -5.72 -6.58
N ARG A 172 14.02 -4.47 -6.60
CA ARG A 172 13.35 -3.33 -5.93
C ARG A 172 11.92 -3.07 -6.41
N GLY A 173 11.69 -3.03 -7.73
CA GLY A 173 10.35 -2.93 -8.33
C GLY A 173 9.62 -4.27 -8.44
N GLN A 174 9.88 -5.24 -7.55
CA GLN A 174 9.09 -6.46 -7.46
C GLN A 174 8.30 -6.48 -6.15
N LEU A 175 7.00 -6.28 -6.27
CA LEU A 175 6.04 -6.45 -5.19
C LEU A 175 5.73 -7.94 -4.94
N GLU A 176 5.68 -8.31 -3.66
CA GLU A 176 5.15 -9.60 -3.21
C GLU A 176 3.64 -9.48 -2.93
N PHE A 177 3.19 -8.31 -2.42
CA PHE A 177 1.78 -8.05 -2.11
C PHE A 177 1.26 -6.73 -2.73
N PHE A 178 0.21 -6.83 -3.55
CA PHE A 178 -0.45 -5.75 -4.29
C PHE A 178 -1.93 -6.08 -4.61
N LEU A 179 -2.74 -5.06 -4.94
CA LEU A 179 -4.14 -5.25 -5.34
C LEU A 179 -4.20 -6.01 -6.68
N GLY A 180 -4.95 -7.11 -6.69
CA GLY A 180 -4.96 -8.12 -7.75
C GLY A 180 -4.46 -9.48 -7.28
N ASN A 181 -3.71 -9.57 -6.17
CA ASN A 181 -3.33 -10.87 -5.62
C ASN A 181 -4.55 -11.64 -5.07
N LYS A 182 -4.60 -12.94 -5.42
CA LYS A 182 -5.65 -13.89 -5.00
C LYS A 182 -5.72 -14.10 -3.49
N THR A 183 -4.61 -13.86 -2.80
CA THR A 183 -4.47 -13.97 -1.35
C THR A 183 -3.61 -12.79 -0.92
N LEU A 184 -4.13 -11.99 0.01
CA LEU A 184 -3.38 -10.93 0.68
C LEU A 184 -2.62 -11.53 1.89
N PRO A 185 -1.62 -10.84 2.45
CA PRO A 185 -1.12 -11.19 3.78
C PRO A 185 -2.24 -11.11 4.82
N GLN A 186 -2.00 -11.63 6.04
CA GLN A 186 -2.85 -11.19 7.15
C GLN A 186 -2.66 -9.68 7.30
N PRO A 187 -3.74 -8.92 7.56
CA PRO A 187 -3.71 -7.47 7.48
C PRO A 187 -2.61 -6.88 8.38
N ASP A 188 -1.71 -6.14 7.74
CA ASP A 188 -0.54 -5.54 8.38
C ASP A 188 -0.95 -4.58 9.51
N PRO A 189 -0.11 -4.41 10.55
CA PRO A 189 -0.49 -3.69 11.77
C PRO A 189 -0.81 -2.21 11.48
N VAL A 190 -2.10 -1.90 11.34
CA VAL A 190 -2.61 -0.57 10.95
C VAL A 190 -2.03 0.51 11.86
N TYR A 191 -1.21 1.36 11.28
CA TYR A 191 -0.30 2.24 12.00
C TYR A 191 -1.05 3.42 12.61
N GLU A 192 -0.76 3.69 13.87
CA GLU A 192 -1.36 4.78 14.65
C GLU A 192 -0.29 5.74 15.14
N ARG A 193 -0.46 7.04 14.86
CA ARG A 193 0.37 8.12 15.42
C ARG A 193 -0.48 9.32 15.80
N THR A 194 -0.21 9.90 16.97
CA THR A 194 -0.74 11.22 17.33
C THR A 194 0.08 12.29 16.61
N LEU A 195 -0.62 13.24 15.98
CA LEU A 195 -0.07 14.37 15.25
C LEU A 195 -0.04 15.62 16.14
N GLU A 196 1.04 16.40 16.03
CA GLU A 196 1.15 17.71 16.66
C GLU A 196 0.77 18.83 15.66
N PRO A 197 0.32 20.01 16.13
CA PRO A 197 -0.07 21.11 15.25
C PRO A 197 1.02 21.52 14.23
N SER A 198 0.64 21.57 12.95
CA SER A 198 1.50 21.84 11.78
C SER A 198 2.34 20.66 11.26
N ASP A 199 2.30 19.49 11.89
CA ASP A 199 2.93 18.25 11.37
C ASP A 199 2.47 17.94 9.93
N LEU A 200 3.35 17.28 9.17
CA LEU A 200 3.09 16.92 7.78
C LEU A 200 2.91 15.41 7.63
N LEU A 201 1.97 15.05 6.75
CA LEU A 201 1.88 13.72 6.14
C LEU A 201 2.28 13.85 4.67
N LEU A 202 3.13 12.95 4.20
CA LEU A 202 3.53 12.79 2.79
C LEU A 202 3.16 11.38 2.35
N LEU A 203 2.21 11.25 1.42
CA LEU A 203 1.99 10.01 0.67
C LEU A 203 2.65 10.18 -0.72
N CYS A 204 3.32 9.16 -1.24
CA CYS A 204 3.86 9.18 -2.60
C CYS A 204 3.94 7.78 -3.23
N SER A 205 4.10 7.74 -4.56
CA SER A 205 4.48 6.54 -5.33
C SER A 205 5.98 6.27 -5.23
N ASP A 206 6.45 5.15 -5.81
CA ASP A 206 7.86 4.74 -5.70
C ASP A 206 8.82 5.74 -6.39
N GLY A 207 8.40 6.37 -7.49
CA GLY A 207 9.12 7.43 -8.24
C GLY A 207 9.34 8.76 -7.49
N ILE A 208 9.16 8.77 -6.17
CA ILE A 208 9.67 9.78 -5.24
C ILE A 208 10.63 9.14 -4.23
N SER A 209 10.21 8.07 -3.56
CA SER A 209 10.95 7.44 -2.45
C SER A 209 12.05 6.44 -2.85
N GLY A 210 11.98 5.89 -4.05
CA GLY A 210 13.03 5.03 -4.61
C GLY A 210 14.30 5.82 -4.84
N SER A 211 14.17 6.97 -5.52
CA SER A 211 15.29 7.87 -5.81
C SER A 211 15.71 8.74 -4.62
N LEU A 212 14.80 9.43 -3.92
CA LEU A 212 15.19 10.34 -2.83
C LEU A 212 15.66 9.62 -1.55
N SER A 213 16.75 10.12 -0.95
CA SER A 213 17.13 9.75 0.42
C SER A 213 16.16 10.31 1.46
N ARG A 214 16.09 9.65 2.64
CA ARG A 214 15.35 10.18 3.79
C ARG A 214 15.85 11.58 4.15
N GLU A 215 17.14 11.86 3.97
CA GLU A 215 17.81 13.13 4.26
C GLU A 215 17.33 14.26 3.33
N GLN A 216 17.14 13.99 2.03
CA GLN A 216 16.57 14.95 1.07
C GLN A 216 15.10 15.23 1.37
N VAL A 217 14.28 14.19 1.55
CA VAL A 217 12.86 14.33 1.93
C VAL A 217 12.76 15.13 3.23
N ARG A 218 13.58 14.80 4.24
CA ARG A 218 13.64 15.52 5.52
C ARG A 218 14.00 17.00 5.34
N ALA A 219 14.99 17.32 4.49
CA ALA A 219 15.38 18.71 4.23
C ALA A 219 14.23 19.52 3.60
N ILE A 220 13.60 18.98 2.56
CA ILE A 220 12.48 19.64 1.86
C ILE A 220 11.27 19.80 2.78
N LEU A 221 10.93 18.78 3.60
CA LEU A 221 9.81 18.88 4.55
C LEU A 221 10.10 19.84 5.71
N ALA A 222 11.35 19.93 6.17
CA ALA A 222 11.76 20.78 7.29
C ALA A 222 11.76 22.29 7.00
N ASP A 223 11.89 22.72 5.73
CA ASP A 223 11.91 24.15 5.40
C ASP A 223 10.56 24.83 5.72
N SER A 224 10.50 25.59 6.80
CA SER A 224 9.27 26.27 7.23
C SER A 224 8.97 27.56 6.47
N THR A 225 9.81 27.97 5.52
CA THR A 225 9.63 29.18 4.71
C THR A 225 8.78 28.95 3.45
N ILE A 226 8.73 27.70 2.97
CA ILE A 226 7.98 27.27 1.77
C ILE A 226 6.67 26.55 2.13
N ASP A 227 5.69 26.61 1.22
CA ASP A 227 4.33 26.09 1.46
C ASP A 227 4.17 24.59 1.12
N LEU A 228 2.98 24.11 0.73
CA LEU A 228 2.80 22.71 0.29
C LEU A 228 3.01 22.52 -1.22
N PRO A 229 2.45 23.36 -2.11
CA PRO A 229 2.87 23.46 -3.51
C PRO A 229 4.39 23.46 -3.71
N ASP A 230 5.11 24.37 -3.06
CA ASP A 230 6.57 24.52 -3.27
C ASP A 230 7.36 23.28 -2.83
N LYS A 231 6.93 22.62 -1.74
CA LYS A 231 7.51 21.34 -1.29
C LYS A 231 7.25 20.21 -2.27
N ALA A 232 6.08 20.17 -2.90
CA ALA A 232 5.77 19.15 -3.90
C ALA A 232 6.52 19.39 -5.21
N GLU A 233 6.78 20.65 -5.60
CA GLU A 233 7.76 20.96 -6.66
C GLU A 233 9.15 20.43 -6.30
N GLN A 234 9.68 20.80 -5.13
CA GLN A 234 11.02 20.39 -4.73
C GLN A 234 11.19 18.86 -4.60
N LEU A 235 10.17 18.12 -4.15
CA LEU A 235 10.21 16.65 -4.10
C LEU A 235 10.26 16.04 -5.52
N ILE A 236 9.39 16.48 -6.43
CA ILE A 236 9.33 15.96 -7.81
C ILE A 236 10.61 16.32 -8.57
N GLN A 237 11.06 17.58 -8.47
CA GLN A 237 12.27 18.04 -9.16
C GLN A 237 13.53 17.40 -8.60
N ALA A 238 13.67 17.23 -7.28
CA ALA A 238 14.82 16.53 -6.72
C ALA A 238 14.85 15.04 -7.12
N ALA A 239 13.71 14.35 -7.19
CA ALA A 239 13.65 12.98 -7.68
C ALA A 239 14.06 12.90 -9.17
N ARG A 240 13.63 13.87 -9.98
CA ARG A 240 14.05 14.02 -11.38
C ARG A 240 15.55 14.32 -11.53
N ASP A 241 16.12 15.13 -10.63
CA ASP A 241 17.55 15.48 -10.63
C ASP A 241 18.44 14.29 -10.23
N GLU A 242 17.96 13.38 -9.36
CA GLU A 242 18.56 12.06 -9.11
C GLU A 242 18.42 11.08 -10.31
N GLY A 243 17.73 11.49 -11.37
CA GLY A 243 17.59 10.73 -12.62
C GLY A 243 16.37 9.82 -12.69
N GLU A 244 15.34 10.05 -11.87
CA GLU A 244 14.12 9.24 -11.89
C GLU A 244 13.44 9.24 -13.27
N THR A 245 12.96 8.06 -13.66
CA THR A 245 12.24 7.82 -14.92
C THR A 245 10.76 7.48 -14.70
N ASP A 246 10.39 7.02 -13.51
CA ASP A 246 9.04 6.53 -13.23
C ASP A 246 7.99 7.64 -13.02
N ASN A 247 6.71 7.23 -12.92
CA ASN A 247 5.62 8.14 -12.55
C ASN A 247 5.87 8.76 -11.16
N GLN A 248 5.51 10.03 -10.98
CA GLN A 248 5.91 10.82 -9.81
C GLN A 248 4.69 11.46 -9.13
N THR A 249 4.16 10.80 -8.10
CA THR A 249 3.01 11.31 -7.32
C THR A 249 3.41 11.72 -5.91
N VAL A 250 3.02 12.93 -5.53
CA VAL A 250 3.21 13.52 -4.20
C VAL A 250 1.87 14.02 -3.69
N MET A 251 1.51 13.63 -2.47
CA MET A 251 0.36 14.15 -1.74
C MET A 251 0.79 14.60 -0.34
N LEU A 252 0.87 15.92 -0.14
CA LEU A 252 1.27 16.56 1.11
C LEU A 252 0.05 17.10 1.84
N TRP A 253 -0.15 16.70 3.09
CA TRP A 253 -1.19 17.24 3.98
C TRP A 253 -0.57 17.80 5.26
N ARG A 254 -1.13 18.89 5.77
CA ARG A 254 -0.65 19.57 6.99
C ARG A 254 -1.70 19.53 8.09
N HIS A 255 -1.36 19.04 9.27
CA HIS A 255 -2.26 19.06 10.43
C HIS A 255 -2.55 20.51 10.85
N LYS A 256 -3.83 20.91 10.83
CA LYS A 256 -4.20 22.28 11.20
C LYS A 256 -4.05 22.46 12.70
N VAL A 257 -3.43 23.57 13.11
CA VAL A 257 -3.59 24.09 14.46
C VAL A 257 -5.09 24.24 14.75
N PRO A 258 -5.63 23.66 15.84
CA PRO A 258 -7.00 23.94 16.25
C PRO A 258 -7.14 25.43 16.54
N SER A 259 -7.77 26.16 15.64
CA SER A 259 -8.04 27.58 15.83
C SER A 259 -8.91 27.74 17.07
N GLN A 260 -8.36 28.32 18.15
CA GLN A 260 -9.11 28.67 19.35
C GLN A 260 -10.08 29.82 19.04
N THR A 261 -11.13 29.49 18.30
CA THR A 261 -12.25 30.37 18.03
C THR A 261 -13.09 30.42 19.30
N THR A 262 -12.62 31.20 20.28
CA THR A 262 -13.28 31.36 21.56
C THR A 262 -14.69 31.87 21.32
N SER A 263 -15.66 30.96 21.35
CA SER A 263 -17.08 31.27 21.18
C SER A 263 -17.58 32.00 22.41
N THR A 264 -17.23 33.29 22.48
CA THR A 264 -17.78 34.29 23.38
C THR A 264 -19.22 34.56 22.95
N ARG A 265 -20.07 33.55 23.13
CA ARG A 265 -21.52 33.61 22.99
C ARG A 265 -22.02 34.72 23.89
N LYS A 266 -22.17 35.94 23.34
CA LYS A 266 -22.68 37.10 24.06
C LYS A 266 -24.03 36.74 24.68
N ILE A 267 -24.05 36.48 25.98
CA ILE A 267 -25.27 36.28 26.75
C ILE A 267 -25.92 37.66 26.89
N ALA A 268 -26.68 38.05 25.86
CA ALA A 268 -27.48 39.26 25.88
C ALA A 268 -28.45 39.19 27.06
N HIS A 269 -28.23 40.03 28.07
CA HIS A 269 -29.09 40.12 29.24
C HIS A 269 -30.43 40.74 28.83
N SER A 270 -31.43 39.89 28.59
CA SER A 270 -32.82 40.31 28.35
C SER A 270 -33.56 40.41 29.69
N THR A 271 -33.29 41.47 30.45
CA THR A 271 -33.94 41.72 31.73
C THR A 271 -35.39 42.22 31.53
N ALA A 272 -36.38 41.36 31.76
CA ALA A 272 -37.79 41.73 31.85
C ALA A 272 -38.53 40.87 32.89
N VAL A 273 -39.51 41.46 33.58
CA VAL A 273 -40.10 40.94 34.83
C VAL A 273 -41.64 41.10 34.82
N GLN A 274 -42.33 40.26 35.61
CA GLN A 274 -43.76 40.35 36.03
C GLN A 274 -44.88 39.99 35.02
N ALA A 275 -45.27 38.71 35.05
CA ALA A 275 -46.56 38.20 35.54
C ALA A 275 -47.88 39.00 35.34
N ARG A 276 -48.92 38.29 34.82
CA ARG A 276 -50.32 38.34 35.30
C ARG A 276 -51.10 37.08 34.88
N SER A 277 -52.37 36.95 35.29
CA SER A 277 -53.11 35.67 35.38
C SER A 277 -54.62 35.77 35.02
N ARG A 278 -55.34 34.63 34.97
CA ARG A 278 -56.78 34.41 34.59
C ARG A 278 -57.06 34.40 33.07
N SER A 279 -58.15 33.83 32.52
CA SER A 279 -59.07 32.72 32.93
C SER A 279 -60.03 32.36 31.76
N MET A 280 -60.56 31.12 31.75
CA MET A 280 -61.72 30.53 31.01
C MET A 280 -62.53 31.36 29.99
N VAL A 281 -62.97 30.72 28.88
CA VAL A 281 -64.39 30.58 28.45
C VAL A 281 -64.57 29.69 27.19
N GLN A 282 -65.73 29.00 27.16
CA GLN A 282 -66.41 28.21 26.11
C GLN A 282 -66.66 28.98 24.78
N THR A 283 -67.16 28.45 23.65
CA THR A 283 -67.90 27.21 23.24
C THR A 283 -67.56 26.96 21.72
N SER A 284 -68.15 26.11 20.86
CA SER A 284 -69.25 25.11 20.79
C SER A 284 -69.06 24.18 19.56
N GLN A 285 -70.01 23.29 19.27
CA GLN A 285 -70.16 22.57 17.98
C GLN A 285 -71.32 23.19 17.13
N PRO A 286 -71.56 22.72 15.89
CA PRO A 286 -72.53 21.63 15.69
C PRO A 286 -72.16 20.56 14.62
N THR A 287 -73.05 19.57 14.45
CA THR A 287 -72.90 18.31 13.68
C THR A 287 -73.85 18.27 12.46
N LEU A 288 -73.58 17.45 11.42
CA LEU A 288 -74.53 16.77 10.49
C LEU A 288 -73.74 15.93 9.42
N ILE A 289 -74.33 15.05 8.60
CA ILE A 289 -74.81 13.68 8.92
C ILE A 289 -74.88 12.78 7.65
N GLN A 290 -74.63 11.45 7.76
CA GLN A 290 -74.99 10.36 6.80
C GLN A 290 -74.44 10.43 5.35
N SER A 291 -74.37 9.37 4.51
CA SER A 291 -74.57 7.89 4.60
C SER A 291 -73.71 7.23 3.46
N SER A 292 -73.87 6.04 2.84
CA SER A 292 -74.89 4.95 2.85
C SER A 292 -74.36 3.60 2.28
N ILE A 293 -74.71 2.48 2.94
CA ILE A 293 -75.10 1.17 2.37
C ILE A 293 -74.03 0.31 1.62
N ALA A 294 -74.16 -1.04 1.75
CA ALA A 294 -73.29 -2.08 1.18
C ALA A 294 -74.04 -2.95 0.12
N PRO A 295 -73.41 -4.03 -0.39
CA PRO A 295 -73.90 -5.36 0.01
C PRO A 295 -72.78 -6.42 0.25
N GLN A 296 -73.17 -7.64 0.65
CA GLN A 296 -72.28 -8.74 1.06
C GLN A 296 -72.11 -9.85 -0.01
N VAL A 297 -71.06 -10.68 0.16
CA VAL A 297 -70.96 -12.03 -0.42
C VAL A 297 -70.39 -13.01 0.63
N HIS A 298 -70.94 -14.23 0.71
CA HIS A 298 -70.49 -15.32 1.58
C HIS A 298 -69.35 -16.16 0.96
N SER A 299 -68.45 -16.69 1.80
CA SER A 299 -67.81 -18.00 1.56
C SER A 299 -67.52 -18.74 2.88
N ARG A 300 -67.23 -20.05 2.81
CA ARG A 300 -67.23 -20.98 3.96
C ARG A 300 -65.86 -21.25 4.59
N ASP A 301 -65.91 -21.68 5.84
CA ASP A 301 -64.96 -22.48 6.64
C ASP A 301 -63.52 -22.73 6.15
N ARG A 302 -62.58 -22.50 7.08
CA ARG A 302 -61.64 -23.55 7.53
C ARG A 302 -60.97 -23.21 8.86
N ARG A 303 -61.24 -24.02 9.91
CA ARG A 303 -60.47 -23.97 11.17
C ARG A 303 -59.02 -24.40 10.93
N LYS A 304 -58.06 -23.47 10.93
CA LYS A 304 -56.63 -23.79 11.08
C LYS A 304 -56.19 -23.52 12.53
N ARG A 305 -55.54 -24.50 13.16
CA ARG A 305 -54.95 -24.34 14.50
C ARG A 305 -53.78 -23.36 14.41
N SER A 306 -53.87 -22.25 15.14
CA SER A 306 -52.73 -21.34 15.33
C SER A 306 -51.69 -22.00 16.24
N ILE A 307 -50.53 -22.38 15.70
CA ILE A 307 -49.39 -22.77 16.51
C ILE A 307 -48.85 -21.52 17.20
N SER A 308 -48.79 -21.53 18.53
CA SER A 308 -48.30 -20.39 19.32
C SER A 308 -46.86 -20.05 18.93
N ARG A 309 -46.57 -18.75 18.70
CA ARG A 309 -45.22 -18.25 18.37
C ARG A 309 -44.15 -18.75 19.35
N LYS A 310 -44.51 -18.95 20.63
CA LYS A 310 -43.62 -19.50 21.67
C LYS A 310 -43.08 -20.90 21.34
N GLY A 311 -43.87 -21.75 20.67
CA GLY A 311 -43.44 -23.08 20.27
C GLY A 311 -42.39 -23.08 19.14
N LEU A 312 -42.45 -22.09 18.24
CA LEU A 312 -41.49 -21.96 17.15
C LEU A 312 -40.10 -21.56 17.67
N PHE A 313 -40.03 -20.67 18.66
CA PHE A 313 -38.76 -20.31 19.32
C PHE A 313 -38.14 -21.50 20.08
N ILE A 314 -38.95 -22.32 20.75
CA ILE A 314 -38.45 -23.54 21.44
C ILE A 314 -37.89 -24.54 20.43
N LEU A 315 -38.56 -24.77 19.30
CA LEU A 315 -38.05 -25.64 18.23
C LEU A 315 -36.77 -25.09 17.60
N GLY A 316 -36.67 -23.76 17.39
CA GLY A 316 -35.45 -23.12 16.90
C GLY A 316 -34.26 -23.28 17.86
N ALA A 317 -34.49 -23.11 19.17
CA ALA A 317 -33.45 -23.30 20.18
C ALA A 317 -32.95 -24.76 20.26
N ILE A 318 -33.87 -25.73 20.17
CA ILE A 318 -33.53 -27.17 20.13
C ILE A 318 -32.77 -27.51 18.83
N SER A 319 -33.16 -26.94 17.69
CA SER A 319 -32.42 -27.10 16.43
C SER A 319 -30.99 -26.56 16.55
N LEU A 320 -30.81 -25.39 17.16
CA LEU A 320 -29.50 -24.76 17.32
C LEU A 320 -28.56 -25.58 18.22
N THR A 321 -29.05 -26.07 19.37
CA THR A 321 -28.23 -26.91 20.26
C THR A 321 -27.86 -28.25 19.61
N ILE A 322 -28.76 -28.86 18.82
CA ILE A 322 -28.46 -30.06 18.03
C ILE A 322 -27.39 -29.77 16.97
N THR A 323 -27.45 -28.64 16.25
CA THR A 323 -26.39 -28.30 15.29
C THR A 323 -25.03 -28.08 15.96
N ILE A 324 -24.99 -27.46 17.13
CA ILE A 324 -23.74 -27.22 17.87
C ILE A 324 -23.13 -28.55 18.37
N THR A 325 -23.93 -29.47 18.91
CA THR A 325 -23.41 -30.77 19.37
C THR A 325 -22.98 -31.66 18.22
N LEU A 326 -23.64 -31.61 17.05
CA LEU A 326 -23.21 -32.31 15.85
C LEU A 326 -21.89 -31.78 15.29
N VAL A 327 -21.69 -30.45 15.25
CA VAL A 327 -20.41 -29.84 14.84
C VAL A 327 -19.28 -30.20 15.81
N TRP A 328 -19.55 -30.19 17.13
CA TRP A 328 -18.57 -30.62 18.13
C TRP A 328 -18.20 -32.10 18.00
N LEU A 329 -19.18 -32.99 17.78
CA LEU A 329 -18.94 -34.41 17.49
C LEU A 329 -18.12 -34.61 16.20
N LEU A 330 -18.38 -33.82 15.15
CA LEU A 330 -17.61 -33.87 13.91
C LEU A 330 -16.12 -33.54 14.16
N PHE A 331 -15.82 -32.52 14.97
CA PHE A 331 -14.45 -32.20 15.37
C PHE A 331 -13.78 -33.32 16.17
N GLN A 332 -14.50 -33.97 17.10
CA GLN A 332 -13.97 -35.13 17.83
C GLN A 332 -13.65 -36.31 16.89
N VAL A 333 -14.55 -36.60 15.94
CA VAL A 333 -14.35 -37.67 14.94
C VAL A 333 -13.17 -37.35 14.00
N ILE A 334 -13.01 -36.08 13.58
CA ILE A 334 -11.86 -35.65 12.77
C ILE A 334 -10.54 -35.82 13.54
N GLY A 335 -10.49 -35.43 14.82
CA GLY A 335 -9.30 -35.61 15.67
C GLY A 335 -8.91 -37.09 15.84
N VAL A 336 -9.89 -37.97 16.04
CA VAL A 336 -9.66 -39.43 16.12
C VAL A 336 -9.21 -40.01 14.77
N LEU A 337 -9.78 -39.53 13.65
CA LEU A 337 -9.34 -39.92 12.31
C LEU A 337 -7.91 -39.48 12.01
N GLN A 338 -7.52 -38.25 12.38
CA GLN A 338 -6.14 -37.79 12.26
C GLN A 338 -5.19 -38.63 13.12
N ALA A 339 -5.58 -39.00 14.34
CA ALA A 339 -4.80 -39.89 15.20
C ALA A 339 -4.65 -41.32 14.64
N HIS A 340 -5.66 -41.86 13.96
CA HIS A 340 -5.57 -43.18 13.31
C HIS A 340 -4.80 -43.14 11.97
N LEU A 341 -4.95 -42.08 11.17
CA LEU A 341 -4.28 -41.94 9.87
C LEU A 341 -2.82 -41.49 10.00
N GLY A 342 -2.46 -40.81 11.09
CA GLY A 342 -1.05 -40.54 11.46
C GLY A 342 -0.26 -41.76 11.94
N GLY A 343 -0.89 -42.93 12.06
CA GLY A 343 -0.32 -44.16 12.59
C GLY A 343 0.65 -44.90 11.66
N SER A 344 1.64 -44.22 11.07
CA SER A 344 2.74 -44.88 10.33
C SER A 344 4.10 -44.32 10.72
N ASN A 345 5.04 -45.21 11.05
CA ASN A 345 6.38 -44.84 11.50
C ASN A 345 7.24 -44.36 10.31
N LEU A 346 7.29 -43.05 10.12
CA LEU A 346 8.41 -42.39 9.45
C LEU A 346 9.10 -41.49 10.48
N GLN A 347 10.26 -41.93 10.95
CA GLN A 347 11.19 -41.05 11.64
C GLN A 347 11.56 -39.91 10.68
N PRO A 348 11.47 -38.64 11.08
CA PRO A 348 12.05 -37.57 10.28
C PRO A 348 13.56 -37.85 10.19
N ALA A 349 14.05 -38.15 8.98
CA ALA A 349 15.47 -38.20 8.73
C ALA A 349 16.06 -36.86 9.15
N ALA A 350 17.14 -36.88 9.94
CA ALA A 350 17.77 -35.65 10.39
C ALA A 350 18.25 -34.88 9.15
N ASN A 351 17.59 -33.76 8.85
CA ASN A 351 18.11 -32.81 7.87
C ASN A 351 19.55 -32.46 8.27
N PRO A 352 20.52 -32.52 7.34
CA PRO A 352 21.88 -32.14 7.66
C PRO A 352 21.86 -30.70 8.16
N VAL A 353 22.44 -30.46 9.32
CA VAL A 353 22.58 -29.11 9.87
C VAL A 353 23.36 -28.29 8.86
N GLN A 354 22.66 -27.41 8.13
CA GLN A 354 23.32 -26.37 7.36
C GLN A 354 24.08 -25.50 8.35
N GLN A 355 25.40 -25.66 8.34
CA GLN A 355 26.28 -24.75 9.06
C GLN A 355 26.02 -23.32 8.54
N PRO A 356 26.08 -22.30 9.42
CA PRO A 356 25.89 -20.92 8.97
C PRO A 356 26.86 -20.63 7.83
N ILE A 357 26.33 -20.10 6.72
CA ILE A 357 27.13 -19.75 5.55
C ILE A 357 28.17 -18.72 6.00
N GLN A 358 29.42 -19.17 6.14
CA GLN A 358 30.55 -18.30 6.42
C GLN A 358 30.62 -17.26 5.30
N PRO A 359 30.79 -15.96 5.61
CA PRO A 359 30.90 -14.94 4.57
C PRO A 359 32.08 -15.30 3.66
N LYS A 360 31.78 -15.55 2.38
CA LYS A 360 32.72 -16.06 1.40
C LYS A 360 33.92 -15.10 1.32
N PRO A 361 35.17 -15.56 1.52
CA PRO A 361 36.32 -14.66 1.60
C PRO A 361 36.48 -13.90 0.27
N ALA A 362 36.52 -12.57 0.34
CA ALA A 362 36.58 -11.73 -0.84
C ALA A 362 37.80 -12.10 -1.72
N PRO A 363 37.61 -12.35 -3.04
CA PRO A 363 38.69 -12.76 -3.91
C PRO A 363 39.72 -11.64 -4.05
N LYS A 364 40.99 -12.02 -4.24
CA LYS A 364 42.08 -11.05 -4.36
C LYS A 364 42.10 -10.46 -5.76
N VAL A 365 41.97 -9.14 -5.86
CA VAL A 365 42.26 -8.39 -7.09
C VAL A 365 43.72 -8.66 -7.48
N GLN A 366 43.94 -9.22 -8.67
CA GLN A 366 45.27 -9.63 -9.11
C GLN A 366 45.99 -8.51 -9.89
N SER A 367 45.24 -7.74 -10.68
CA SER A 367 45.75 -6.54 -11.34
C SER A 367 44.63 -5.56 -11.68
N PHE A 368 45.01 -4.30 -11.86
CA PHE A 368 44.15 -3.25 -12.38
C PHE A 368 44.78 -2.66 -13.65
N GLN A 369 44.08 -2.73 -14.78
CA GLN A 369 44.51 -2.15 -16.06
C GLN A 369 43.42 -1.26 -16.65
N GLY A 370 43.07 -0.21 -15.90
CA GLY A 370 42.27 0.91 -16.39
C GLY A 370 40.80 0.55 -16.64
N SER A 371 40.47 0.11 -17.85
CA SER A 371 39.13 -0.33 -18.23
C SER A 371 38.86 -1.82 -17.97
N VAL A 372 39.83 -2.54 -17.38
CA VAL A 372 39.70 -3.95 -17.00
C VAL A 372 40.19 -4.18 -15.56
N ILE A 373 39.38 -4.90 -14.76
CA ILE A 373 39.79 -5.53 -13.50
C ILE A 373 39.99 -7.03 -13.72
N THR A 374 40.96 -7.63 -13.03
CA THR A 374 41.20 -9.07 -13.05
C THR A 374 41.10 -9.67 -11.64
N THR A 375 40.20 -10.64 -11.47
CA THR A 375 40.03 -11.42 -10.22
C THR A 375 40.35 -12.88 -10.44
N ILE A 376 40.81 -13.58 -9.41
CA ILE A 376 40.94 -15.03 -9.41
C ILE A 376 39.73 -15.65 -8.68
N ASP A 377 39.13 -16.69 -9.24
CA ASP A 377 38.05 -17.45 -8.60
C ASP A 377 38.56 -18.57 -7.67
N GLU A 378 37.66 -19.31 -7.03
CA GLU A 378 38.03 -20.43 -6.12
C GLU A 378 38.67 -21.62 -6.84
N ASN A 379 38.44 -21.76 -8.16
CA ASN A 379 39.06 -22.78 -9.00
C ASN A 379 40.42 -22.32 -9.57
N ASN A 380 40.93 -21.17 -9.11
CA ASN A 380 42.16 -20.53 -9.57
C ASN A 380 42.14 -20.14 -11.08
N GLN A 381 40.94 -19.91 -11.62
CA GLN A 381 40.70 -19.35 -12.95
C GLN A 381 40.71 -17.82 -12.91
N ILE A 382 41.11 -17.21 -14.03
CA ILE A 382 41.24 -15.77 -14.18
C ILE A 382 39.97 -15.22 -14.85
N ILE A 383 39.25 -14.35 -14.14
CA ILE A 383 38.07 -13.64 -14.69
C ILE A 383 38.46 -12.19 -14.97
N GLU A 384 38.25 -11.75 -16.22
CA GLU A 384 38.40 -10.36 -16.63
C GLU A 384 37.05 -9.64 -16.62
N TRP A 385 37.02 -8.45 -16.04
CA TRP A 385 35.83 -7.62 -15.86
C TRP A 385 35.97 -6.30 -16.60
N ALA A 386 35.05 -6.03 -17.54
CA ALA A 386 35.06 -4.81 -18.34
C ALA A 386 34.32 -3.66 -17.64
N ALA A 387 34.89 -2.44 -17.75
CA ALA A 387 34.27 -1.22 -17.26
C ALA A 387 32.93 -0.89 -17.96
N PRO A 388 31.97 -0.26 -17.25
CA PRO A 388 30.68 0.11 -17.83
C PRO A 388 30.81 1.22 -18.89
N LYS A 389 29.99 1.15 -19.95
CA LYS A 389 29.90 2.18 -21.00
C LYS A 389 28.98 3.31 -20.57
N LEU A 390 29.55 4.45 -20.19
CA LEU A 390 28.81 5.67 -19.85
C LEU A 390 28.42 6.45 -21.12
N LYS A 391 27.23 7.07 -21.12
CA LYS A 391 26.79 8.00 -22.20
C LYS A 391 27.49 9.36 -22.02
N PRO A 392 27.60 10.24 -23.03
CA PRO A 392 28.03 11.63 -22.80
C PRO A 392 26.93 12.40 -22.03
N GLY A 393 27.14 12.74 -20.75
CA GLY A 393 26.10 13.27 -19.85
C GLY A 393 26.55 13.38 -18.38
N GLU A 394 25.83 12.70 -17.48
CA GLU A 394 26.02 12.51 -16.02
C GLU A 394 27.45 12.82 -15.50
N LYS A 395 27.70 13.92 -14.76
CA LYS A 395 29.11 14.31 -14.45
C LYS A 395 29.66 13.93 -13.07
N GLU A 396 28.83 13.52 -12.12
CA GLU A 396 29.23 13.61 -10.70
C GLU A 396 29.89 12.35 -10.11
N CYS A 397 29.77 11.20 -10.78
CA CYS A 397 30.52 9.97 -10.46
C CYS A 397 31.54 9.57 -11.55
N ARG A 398 32.06 10.53 -12.32
CA ARG A 398 32.90 10.23 -13.51
C ARG A 398 34.40 10.42 -13.32
N SER A 399 35.07 9.29 -13.12
CA SER A 399 36.22 8.95 -13.94
C SER A 399 35.89 7.68 -14.75
N ASN A 400 36.00 7.74 -16.09
CA ASN A 400 35.66 6.60 -16.98
C ASN A 400 36.58 5.38 -16.81
N ILE A 401 37.68 5.58 -16.07
CA ILE A 401 38.69 4.62 -15.65
C ILE A 401 39.01 5.01 -14.19
N PRO A 402 39.02 4.10 -13.20
CA PRO A 402 39.60 4.40 -11.88
C PRO A 402 41.05 4.88 -12.01
N ASP A 403 41.46 5.82 -11.16
CA ASP A 403 42.86 6.21 -11.09
C ASP A 403 43.70 4.97 -10.74
N VAL A 404 44.85 4.78 -11.39
CA VAL A 404 45.74 3.62 -11.15
C VAL A 404 46.30 3.63 -9.72
N THR A 405 46.14 4.75 -8.99
CA THR A 405 46.47 4.92 -7.57
C THR A 405 45.27 4.81 -6.61
N ASP A 406 44.03 4.68 -7.11
CA ASP A 406 42.81 4.60 -6.28
C ASP A 406 42.43 3.14 -5.98
N ILE A 407 42.61 2.72 -4.73
CA ILE A 407 42.31 1.35 -4.27
C ILE A 407 40.80 1.09 -4.40
N GLN A 408 40.46 0.03 -5.13
CA GLN A 408 39.08 -0.47 -5.25
C GLN A 408 38.89 -1.68 -4.32
N ILE A 409 38.01 -1.57 -3.33
CA ILE A 409 37.55 -2.70 -2.51
C ILE A 409 36.47 -3.45 -3.29
N ILE A 410 36.53 -4.79 -3.35
CA ILE A 410 35.40 -5.60 -3.83
C ILE A 410 34.29 -5.59 -2.78
N VAL A 411 33.10 -5.10 -3.15
CA VAL A 411 31.90 -5.05 -2.32
C VAL A 411 31.08 -6.33 -2.49
N SER A 412 30.94 -6.81 -3.72
CA SER A 412 30.29 -8.08 -4.05
C SER A 412 30.80 -8.63 -5.38
N GLN A 413 30.68 -9.95 -5.58
CA GLN A 413 30.99 -10.62 -6.85
C GLN A 413 30.03 -11.80 -7.04
N SER A 414 29.45 -11.91 -8.23
CA SER A 414 28.74 -13.07 -8.75
C SER A 414 29.44 -13.57 -10.03
N ASP A 415 28.85 -14.55 -10.73
CA ASP A 415 29.37 -14.99 -12.03
C ASP A 415 29.06 -13.98 -13.16
N GLU A 416 28.06 -13.12 -12.97
CA GLU A 416 27.61 -12.13 -13.97
C GLU A 416 28.06 -10.69 -13.71
N GLN A 417 28.39 -10.32 -12.46
CA GLN A 417 28.72 -8.95 -12.09
C GLN A 417 29.74 -8.88 -10.95
N LEU A 418 30.64 -7.89 -11.01
CA LEU A 418 31.57 -7.52 -9.95
C LEU A 418 31.25 -6.09 -9.50
N THR A 419 31.13 -5.86 -8.20
CA THR A 419 30.88 -4.53 -7.62
C THR A 419 32.08 -4.09 -6.79
N THR A 420 32.58 -2.88 -7.04
CA THR A 420 33.73 -2.31 -6.32
C THR A 420 33.45 -0.91 -5.79
N GLN A 421 33.99 -0.57 -4.61
CA GLN A 421 33.98 0.78 -4.05
C GLN A 421 35.40 1.37 -4.04
N SER A 422 35.54 2.63 -4.47
CA SER A 422 36.76 3.42 -4.27
C SER A 422 36.96 3.75 -2.79
N GLU A 423 38.14 3.48 -2.23
CA GLU A 423 38.47 3.92 -0.87
C GLU A 423 38.47 5.45 -0.74
N ARG A 424 38.95 6.15 -1.77
CA ARG A 424 39.15 7.60 -1.76
C ARG A 424 37.87 8.41 -1.96
N THR A 425 36.97 7.95 -2.82
CA THR A 425 35.78 8.70 -3.24
C THR A 425 34.46 8.06 -2.80
N ARG A 426 34.49 6.83 -2.28
CA ARG A 426 33.32 5.99 -1.96
C ARG A 426 32.38 5.67 -3.13
N CYS A 427 32.66 6.17 -4.35
CA CYS A 427 31.94 5.80 -5.56
C CYS A 427 31.92 4.28 -5.75
N ILE A 428 30.72 3.73 -5.95
CA ILE A 428 30.48 2.33 -6.28
C ILE A 428 30.49 2.19 -7.81
N ARG A 429 31.10 1.11 -8.31
CA ARG A 429 31.21 0.78 -9.73
C ARG A 429 30.81 -0.68 -9.95
N VAL A 430 30.00 -0.93 -10.98
CA VAL A 430 29.56 -2.27 -11.39
C VAL A 430 30.22 -2.63 -12.71
N TRP A 431 30.85 -3.80 -12.75
CA TRP A 431 31.65 -4.33 -13.86
C TRP A 431 31.00 -5.63 -14.37
N LYS A 432 31.13 -5.91 -15.68
CA LYS A 432 30.56 -7.12 -16.31
C LYS A 432 31.66 -8.04 -16.85
N PRO A 433 31.48 -9.37 -16.85
CA PRO A 433 32.49 -10.31 -17.29
C PRO A 433 32.74 -10.10 -18.78
N LYS A 434 34.03 -10.03 -19.14
CA LYS A 434 34.47 -9.87 -20.52
C LYS A 434 34.37 -11.23 -21.21
N LEU A 435 33.18 -11.52 -21.77
CA LEU A 435 32.89 -12.73 -22.54
C LEU A 435 34.03 -13.06 -23.49
N SER A 436 34.69 -14.20 -23.25
CA SER A 436 35.76 -14.70 -24.11
C SER A 436 35.18 -15.09 -25.47
N GLN A 437 35.73 -14.51 -26.54
CA GLN A 437 35.30 -14.86 -27.89
C GLN A 437 35.80 -16.27 -28.25
N GLY A 438 34.94 -17.28 -28.07
CA GLY A 438 35.11 -18.56 -28.74
C GLY A 438 35.01 -19.85 -27.91
N VAL A 439 33.97 -20.02 -27.09
CA VAL A 439 33.34 -21.36 -26.94
C VAL A 439 31.81 -21.19 -26.93
N SER A 440 31.11 -21.89 -27.83
CA SER A 440 29.64 -21.97 -27.79
C SER A 440 29.21 -23.24 -27.08
N PRO A 441 28.27 -23.19 -26.11
CA PRO A 441 27.56 -24.36 -25.64
C PRO A 441 26.80 -25.02 -26.80
N ARG A 442 26.73 -26.36 -26.82
CA ARG A 442 25.88 -27.09 -27.77
C ARG A 442 24.41 -27.00 -27.33
N PRO A 443 23.47 -26.71 -28.24
CA PRO A 443 22.05 -26.92 -27.95
C PRO A 443 21.72 -28.41 -27.98
N THR A 444 21.02 -28.90 -26.96
CA THR A 444 20.33 -30.19 -27.01
C THR A 444 18.88 -29.97 -27.44
N THR A 445 18.58 -30.40 -28.66
CA THR A 445 17.27 -30.44 -29.34
C THR A 445 16.20 -31.28 -28.61
N PRO A 446 14.88 -31.15 -28.93
CA PRO A 446 14.34 -30.66 -30.20
C PRO A 446 13.32 -29.50 -30.16
N SER A 447 13.18 -28.88 -31.33
CA SER A 447 12.21 -27.86 -31.69
C SER A 447 10.78 -28.39 -31.86
N VAL A 448 9.79 -27.55 -31.54
CA VAL A 448 8.44 -27.61 -32.12
C VAL A 448 8.31 -26.42 -33.06
N GLU A 449 7.96 -26.66 -34.32
CA GLU A 449 7.73 -25.60 -35.30
C GLU A 449 6.30 -25.05 -35.20
N VAL A 450 6.17 -23.72 -35.18
CA VAL A 450 4.92 -22.99 -35.45
C VAL A 450 5.29 -21.82 -36.38
N PRO A 451 4.60 -21.63 -37.52
CA PRO A 451 5.08 -20.73 -38.57
C PRO A 451 4.90 -19.24 -38.22
N ILE A 452 5.93 -18.44 -38.51
CA ILE A 452 5.87 -16.98 -38.42
C ILE A 452 5.12 -16.43 -39.64
N VAL A 453 4.01 -15.74 -39.41
CA VAL A 453 3.35 -14.92 -40.45
C VAL A 453 3.99 -13.54 -40.48
N SER A 454 4.67 -13.22 -41.58
CA SER A 454 5.22 -11.89 -41.83
C SER A 454 4.15 -10.94 -42.37
N ILE A 455 3.97 -9.78 -41.73
CA ILE A 455 3.32 -8.62 -42.33
C ILE A 455 4.36 -7.50 -42.40
N GLN A 456 4.72 -7.11 -43.62
CA GLN A 456 5.59 -5.96 -43.85
C GLN A 456 4.75 -4.68 -43.87
N GLY A 457 5.12 -3.69 -43.05
CA GLY A 457 4.70 -2.30 -43.26
C GLY A 457 5.71 -1.60 -44.16
N GLU A 458 5.34 -1.31 -45.40
CA GLU A 458 6.15 -0.46 -46.28
C GLU A 458 6.08 1.01 -45.86
N ARG A 459 7.09 1.80 -46.27
CA ARG A 459 7.12 3.25 -46.04
C ARG A 459 6.34 4.02 -47.11
N ALA A 460 5.48 4.92 -46.67
CA ALA A 460 5.16 6.18 -47.34
C ALA A 460 4.94 7.25 -46.26
#